data_AF-A0A4R4I9M5-F1
#
_entry.id   AF-A0A4R4I9M5-F1
#
_cell.length_a   1.000
_cell.length_b   1.000
_cell.length_c   1.000
_cell.angle_alpha   90.00
_cell.angle_beta   90.00
_cell.angle_gamma   90.00
#
_symmetry.space_group_name_H-M   'P 1'
#
loop_
_entity.id
_entity.type
_entity.pdbx_description
1 polymer ?
#
loop_
_entity_poly.entity_id
_entity_poly.type
_entity_poly.pdbx_seq_one_letter_code
_entity_poly.pdbx_strand_id
1 'polypeptide(L)'
;MTDISPSPATARPPRGTFLKRCLAWLLTAIALIGIPLWVGSQSRADTAAQVAERGWACGMSVLGLFLFGLMLAALLSLTSLLLGGLAYRAMPRPRSGWRLAELLVFSLPLLAGLAVVVMFAGG
;
A
#
# COMPACT_ATOMS: atom_id res chain seq x y z
N MET A 1 -42.70 31.77 -16.28
CA MET A 1 -41.27 32.15 -16.29
C MET A 1 -40.58 31.23 -15.29
N THR A 2 -40.09 30.08 -15.75
CA THR A 2 -39.48 29.04 -14.92
C THR A 2 -38.00 28.94 -15.30
N ASP A 3 -37.15 29.55 -14.48
CA ASP A 3 -35.69 29.41 -14.56
C ASP A 3 -35.32 28.01 -14.05
N ILE A 4 -35.12 27.08 -14.98
CA ILE A 4 -34.49 25.78 -14.71
C ILE A 4 -32.99 26.04 -14.74
N SER A 5 -32.45 26.48 -13.60
CA SER A 5 -31.00 26.53 -13.42
C SER A 5 -30.47 25.08 -13.47
N PRO A 6 -29.51 24.74 -14.36
CA PRO A 6 -29.00 23.39 -14.46
C PRO A 6 -28.25 23.04 -13.16
N SER A 7 -28.83 22.11 -12.39
CA SER A 7 -28.22 21.55 -11.19
C SER A 7 -26.83 20.99 -11.50
N PRO A 8 -25.75 21.40 -10.79
CA PRO A 8 -24.38 20.93 -11.03
C PRO A 8 -24.14 19.47 -10.61
N ALA A 9 -25.19 18.68 -10.40
CA ALA A 9 -25.15 17.41 -9.67
C ALA A 9 -24.64 16.18 -10.44
N THR A 10 -24.20 16.30 -11.71
CA THR A 10 -23.86 15.12 -12.53
C THR A 10 -22.55 15.24 -13.30
N ALA A 11 -21.58 15.99 -12.77
CA ALA A 11 -20.19 15.85 -13.21
C ALA A 11 -19.67 14.45 -12.79
N ARG A 12 -19.93 13.41 -13.61
CA ARG A 12 -19.30 12.10 -13.46
C ARG A 12 -17.79 12.34 -13.38
N PRO A 13 -17.10 11.83 -12.35
CA PRO A 13 -15.66 11.97 -12.29
C PRO A 13 -15.07 11.29 -13.55
N PRO A 14 -14.04 11.90 -14.17
CA PRO A 14 -13.48 11.39 -15.41
C PRO A 14 -13.03 9.94 -15.22
N ARG A 15 -13.36 9.04 -16.17
CA ARG A 15 -13.10 7.58 -16.08
C ARG A 15 -11.69 7.23 -15.60
N GLY A 16 -10.69 8.04 -15.97
CA GLY A 16 -9.30 7.87 -15.53
C GLY A 16 -9.08 7.98 -14.01
N THR A 17 -9.95 8.69 -13.27
CA THR A 17 -9.87 8.77 -11.80
C THR A 17 -10.40 7.51 -11.12
N PHE A 18 -11.38 6.82 -11.72
CA PHE A 18 -11.85 5.53 -11.21
C PHE A 18 -10.81 4.43 -11.38
N LEU A 19 -10.16 4.32 -12.54
CA LEU A 19 -9.11 3.31 -12.77
C LEU A 19 -7.92 3.50 -11.82
N LYS A 20 -7.46 4.75 -11.64
CA LYS A 20 -6.37 5.07 -10.69
C LYS A 20 -6.72 4.69 -9.26
N ARG A 21 -7.99 4.79 -8.86
CA ARG A 21 -8.47 4.37 -7.53
C ARG A 21 -8.50 2.86 -7.38
N CYS A 22 -9.03 2.14 -8.36
CA CYS A 22 -9.00 0.67 -8.33
C CYS A 22 -7.55 0.17 -8.29
N LEU A 23 -6.65 0.81 -9.04
CA LEU A 23 -5.23 0.47 -9.04
C LEU A 23 -4.57 0.77 -7.68
N ALA A 24 -4.83 1.93 -7.08
CA ALA A 24 -4.32 2.27 -5.75
C ALA A 24 -4.79 1.25 -4.69
N TRP A 25 -6.08 0.90 -4.69
CA TRP A 25 -6.62 -0.12 -3.79
C TRP A 25 -6.03 -1.51 -4.02
N LEU A 26 -5.85 -1.93 -5.29
CA LEU A 26 -5.19 -3.19 -5.63
C LEU A 26 -3.75 -3.22 -5.12
N LEU A 27 -2.98 -2.15 -5.34
CA LEU A 27 -1.59 -2.06 -4.88
C LEU A 27 -1.52 -2.10 -3.34
N THR A 28 -2.43 -1.43 -2.65
CA THR A 28 -2.50 -1.46 -1.19
C THR A 28 -2.91 -2.84 -0.67
N ALA A 29 -3.88 -3.50 -1.31
CA ALA A 29 -4.27 -4.86 -0.93
C ALA A 29 -3.12 -5.86 -1.13
N ILE A 30 -2.38 -5.74 -2.23
CA ILE A 30 -1.16 -6.54 -2.46
C ILE A 30 -0.10 -6.23 -1.40
N ALA A 31 0.11 -4.96 -1.06
CA ALA A 31 1.09 -4.57 -0.06
C ALA A 31 0.75 -5.06 1.35
N LEU A 32 -0.54 -5.03 1.74
CA LEU A 32 -1.00 -5.41 3.07
C LEU A 32 -1.21 -6.92 3.25
N ILE A 33 -1.61 -7.63 2.20
CA ILE A 33 -2.00 -9.04 2.30
C ILE A 33 -1.10 -9.92 1.44
N GLY A 34 -0.89 -9.54 0.18
CA GLY A 34 -0.10 -10.33 -0.76
C GLY A 34 1.35 -10.51 -0.30
N ILE A 35 2.00 -9.43 0.11
CA ILE A 35 3.41 -9.46 0.54
C ILE A 35 3.58 -10.27 1.84
N PRO A 36 2.81 -10.03 2.93
CA PRO A 36 2.96 -10.83 4.14
C PRO A 36 2.66 -12.32 3.94
N LEU A 37 1.66 -12.66 3.12
CA LEU A 37 1.38 -14.06 2.79
C LEU A 37 2.52 -14.69 1.99
N TRP A 38 3.08 -13.96 1.03
CA TRP A 38 4.20 -14.44 0.22
C TRP A 38 5.50 -14.60 1.04
N VAL A 39 5.83 -13.63 1.89
CA VAL A 39 6.96 -13.76 2.83
C VAL A 39 6.73 -14.91 3.81
N GLY A 40 5.50 -15.09 4.28
CA GLY A 40 5.12 -16.19 5.16
C GLY A 40 5.26 -17.56 4.50
N SER A 41 4.93 -17.69 3.22
CA SER A 41 5.10 -18.96 2.50
C SER A 41 6.58 -19.24 2.18
N GLN A 42 7.33 -18.23 1.75
CA GLN A 42 8.76 -18.37 1.45
C GLN A 42 9.59 -18.67 2.69
N SER A 43 9.34 -18.00 3.82
CA SER A 43 10.04 -18.27 5.07
C SER A 43 9.86 -19.71 5.55
N ARG A 44 8.67 -20.31 5.35
CA ARG A 44 8.43 -21.73 5.65
C ARG A 44 9.19 -22.65 4.70
N ALA A 45 9.26 -22.33 3.41
CA ALA A 45 10.03 -23.10 2.45
C ALA A 45 11.54 -23.04 2.75
N ASP A 46 12.06 -21.84 3.05
CA ASP A 46 13.47 -21.62 3.36
C ASP A 46 13.88 -22.29 4.67
N THR A 47 13.06 -22.19 5.72
CA THR A 47 13.33 -22.85 6.99
C THR A 47 13.29 -24.37 6.84
N ALA A 48 12.36 -24.92 6.08
CA ALA A 48 12.31 -26.36 5.79
C ALA A 48 13.55 -26.84 5.02
N ALA A 49 13.98 -26.08 4.00
CA ALA A 49 15.19 -26.39 3.24
C ALA A 49 16.45 -26.34 4.12
N GLN A 50 16.60 -25.31 4.96
CA GLN A 50 17.76 -25.19 5.84
C GLN A 50 17.82 -26.27 6.91
N VAL A 51 16.68 -26.65 7.48
CA VAL A 51 16.61 -27.77 8.43
C VAL A 51 16.95 -29.09 7.74
N ALA A 52 16.49 -29.30 6.50
CA ALA A 52 16.80 -30.50 5.74
C ALA A 52 18.31 -30.63 5.40
N GLU A 53 18.98 -29.53 5.09
CA GLU A 53 20.41 -29.55 4.72
C GLU A 53 21.36 -29.49 5.92
N ARG A 54 21.04 -28.67 6.93
CA ARG A 54 21.98 -28.34 8.01
C ARG A 54 21.54 -28.87 9.36
N GLY A 55 20.26 -29.23 9.54
CA GLY A 55 19.65 -29.63 10.81
C GLY A 55 19.12 -28.49 11.68
N TRP A 56 19.29 -27.23 11.25
CA TRP A 56 18.91 -26.01 11.96
C TRP A 56 18.66 -24.87 10.97
N ALA A 57 17.76 -23.95 11.33
CA ALA A 57 17.42 -22.78 10.51
C ALA A 57 18.15 -21.53 11.01
N CYS A 58 18.75 -20.77 10.10
CA CYS A 58 19.34 -19.48 10.38
C CYS A 58 18.26 -18.39 10.41
N GLY A 59 18.10 -17.71 11.55
CA GLY A 59 17.15 -16.61 11.69
C GLY A 59 17.49 -15.39 10.83
N MET A 60 18.76 -15.22 10.42
CA MET A 60 19.22 -14.05 9.69
C MET A 60 18.73 -14.02 8.23
N SER A 61 18.59 -15.18 7.58
CA SER A 61 17.98 -15.26 6.25
C SER A 61 16.48 -14.95 6.29
N VAL A 62 15.78 -15.41 7.33
CA VAL A 62 14.36 -15.11 7.54
C VAL A 62 14.17 -13.61 7.77
N LEU A 63 15.00 -12.99 8.62
CA LEU A 63 14.98 -11.55 8.87
C LEU A 63 15.19 -10.75 7.58
N GLY A 64 16.15 -11.16 6.73
CA GLY A 64 16.39 -10.52 5.43
C GLY A 64 15.17 -10.56 4.51
N LEU A 65 14.45 -11.69 4.47
CA LEU A 65 13.23 -11.84 3.69
C LEU A 65 12.10 -10.91 4.18
N PHE A 66 11.95 -10.78 5.50
CA PHE A 66 10.98 -9.86 6.10
C PHE A 66 11.30 -8.39 5.79
N LEU A 67 12.58 -7.99 5.88
CA LEU A 67 13.01 -6.63 5.53
C LEU A 67 12.77 -6.33 4.05
N PHE A 68 13.07 -7.29 3.17
CA PHE A 68 12.81 -7.14 1.74
C PHE A 68 11.31 -7.02 1.44
N GLY A 69 10.48 -7.85 2.09
CA GLY A 69 9.02 -7.75 2.00
C GLY A 69 8.49 -6.38 2.45
N LEU A 70 8.95 -5.88 3.59
CA LEU A 70 8.59 -4.54 4.08
C LEU A 70 9.00 -3.44 3.09
N MET A 71 10.18 -3.55 2.48
CA MET A 71 10.65 -2.58 1.50
C MET A 71 9.79 -2.58 0.22
N LEU A 72 9.41 -3.76 -0.27
CA LEU A 72 8.45 -3.88 -1.37
C LEU A 72 7.09 -3.28 -0.99
N ALA A 73 6.57 -3.57 0.21
CA ALA A 73 5.30 -3.04 0.67
C ALA A 73 5.32 -1.50 0.77
N ALA A 74 6.43 -0.93 1.24
CA ALA A 74 6.65 0.52 1.29
C ALA A 74 6.66 1.15 -0.12
N LEU A 75 7.30 0.51 -1.11
CA LEU A 75 7.32 0.99 -2.50
C LEU A 75 5.93 0.95 -3.16
N LEU A 76 5.17 -0.12 -2.96
CA LEU A 76 3.79 -0.22 -3.44
C LEU A 76 2.87 0.80 -2.75
N SER A 77 3.07 1.02 -1.46
CA SER A 77 2.37 2.04 -0.70
C SER A 77 2.68 3.45 -1.21
N LEU A 78 3.96 3.78 -1.45
CA LEU A 78 4.38 5.07 -1.99
C LEU A 78 3.74 5.35 -3.35
N THR A 79 3.74 4.37 -4.25
CA THR A 79 3.11 4.50 -5.57
C THR A 79 1.59 4.66 -5.47
N SER A 80 0.92 3.91 -4.60
CA SER A 80 -0.51 4.09 -4.29
C SER A 80 -0.81 5.49 -3.75
N LEU A 81 0.04 6.00 -2.85
CA LEU A 81 -0.10 7.33 -2.23
C LEU A 81 0.10 8.46 -3.25
N LEU A 82 1.07 8.32 -4.16
CA LEU A 82 1.29 9.27 -5.25
C LEU A 82 0.11 9.30 -6.22
N LEU A 83 -0.41 8.13 -6.62
CA LEU A 83 -1.59 8.01 -7.49
C LEU A 83 -2.85 8.58 -6.82
N GLY A 84 -3.06 8.25 -5.55
CA GLY A 84 -4.17 8.76 -4.74
C GLY A 84 -4.09 10.27 -4.51
N GLY A 85 -2.89 10.79 -4.23
CA GLY A 85 -2.62 12.21 -4.07
C GLY A 85 -2.83 13.02 -5.35
N LEU A 86 -2.36 12.50 -6.50
CA LEU A 86 -2.60 13.10 -7.81
C LEU A 86 -4.10 13.12 -8.15
N ALA A 87 -4.81 12.02 -7.88
CA ALA A 87 -6.27 11.95 -8.06
C ALA A 87 -7.01 12.88 -7.10
N TYR A 88 -6.52 13.09 -5.88
CA TYR A 88 -7.09 14.00 -4.89
C TYR A 88 -6.92 15.47 -5.29
N ARG A 89 -5.75 15.83 -5.86
CA ARG A 89 -5.49 17.17 -6.39
C ARG A 89 -6.36 17.51 -7.60
N ALA A 90 -6.67 16.53 -8.44
CA ALA A 90 -7.45 16.71 -9.66
C ALA A 90 -8.97 16.88 -9.44
N MET A 91 -9.48 16.82 -8.20
CA MET A 91 -10.92 16.93 -7.96
C MET A 91 -11.38 18.30 -7.46
N PRO A 92 -12.51 18.82 -7.98
CA PRO A 92 -13.12 20.06 -7.52
C PRO A 92 -13.64 19.91 -6.08
N ARG A 93 -13.64 21.02 -5.33
CA ARG A 93 -14.19 21.10 -3.96
C ARG A 93 -15.72 20.94 -3.99
N PRO A 94 -16.38 20.42 -2.93
CA PRO A 94 -15.85 20.06 -1.61
C PRO A 94 -15.19 18.66 -1.59
N ARG A 95 -14.10 18.54 -0.84
CA ARG A 95 -13.35 17.28 -0.68
C ARG A 95 -13.95 16.48 0.48
N SER A 96 -14.35 15.23 0.25
CA SER A 96 -14.89 14.37 1.31
C SER A 96 -13.80 13.89 2.27
N GLY A 97 -14.08 13.91 3.59
CA GLY A 97 -13.17 13.41 4.63
C GLY A 97 -12.84 11.92 4.48
N TRP A 98 -13.73 11.14 3.86
CA TRP A 98 -13.50 9.73 3.52
C TRP A 98 -12.22 9.50 2.70
N ARG A 99 -11.85 10.43 1.82
CA ARG A 99 -10.61 10.33 1.04
C ARG A 99 -9.36 10.55 1.86
N LEU A 100 -9.45 11.32 2.93
CA LEU A 100 -8.34 11.51 3.86
C LEU A 100 -8.07 10.20 4.62
N ALA A 101 -9.14 9.47 4.97
CA ALA A 101 -9.04 8.14 5.56
C ALA A 101 -8.42 7.12 4.59
N GLU A 102 -8.78 7.14 3.30
CA GLU A 102 -8.12 6.28 2.29
C GLU A 102 -6.60 6.54 2.19
N LEU A 103 -6.19 7.82 2.18
CA LEU A 103 -4.78 8.21 2.17
C LEU A 103 -4.03 7.75 3.43
N LEU A 104 -4.69 7.76 4.60
CA LEU A 104 -4.12 7.23 5.85
C LEU A 104 -3.95 5.71 5.80
N VAL A 105 -4.91 4.97 5.23
CA VAL A 105 -4.75 3.53 5.03
C VAL A 105 -3.59 3.24 4.09
N PHE A 106 -3.42 4.05 3.04
CA PHE A 106 -2.31 3.90 2.11
C PHE A 106 -0.95 4.20 2.74
N SER A 107 -0.85 5.03 3.79
CA SER A 107 0.43 5.34 4.44
C SER A 107 0.87 4.28 5.46
N LEU A 108 -0.01 3.38 5.90
CA LEU A 108 0.32 2.36 6.91
C LEU A 108 1.55 1.50 6.57
N PRO A 109 1.68 0.93 5.34
CA PRO A 109 2.85 0.10 5.02
C PRO A 109 4.14 0.93 4.97
N LEU A 110 4.04 2.19 4.57
CA LEU A 110 5.16 3.13 4.53
C LEU A 110 5.63 3.49 5.94
N LEU A 111 4.69 3.74 6.87
CA LEU A 111 5.00 3.97 8.28
C LEU A 111 5.61 2.74 8.94
N ALA A 112 5.11 1.54 8.63
CA ALA A 112 5.68 0.30 9.13
C ALA A 112 7.12 0.10 8.63
N GLY A 113 7.38 0.32 7.34
CA GLY A 113 8.74 0.28 6.79
C GLY A 113 9.66 1.33 7.41
N LEU A 114 9.18 2.57 7.56
CA LEU A 114 9.93 3.66 8.18
C LEU A 114 10.28 3.35 9.64
N ALA A 115 9.33 2.84 10.42
CA ALA A 115 9.56 2.48 11.82
C ALA A 115 10.67 1.44 11.96
N VAL A 116 10.70 0.45 11.06
CA VAL A 116 11.75 -0.57 11.03
C VAL A 116 13.10 0.05 10.68
N VAL A 117 13.18 0.90 9.65
CA VAL A 117 14.43 1.60 9.30
C VAL A 117 14.93 2.45 10.47
N VAL A 118 14.05 3.22 11.12
CA VAL A 118 14.40 4.04 12.29
C VAL A 118 14.90 3.17 13.44
N MET A 119 14.26 2.04 13.71
CA MET A 119 14.67 1.11 14.76
C MET A 119 16.08 0.54 14.51
N PHE A 120 16.45 0.29 13.26
CA PHE A 120 17.78 -0.23 12.90
C PHE A 120 18.85 0.86 12.68
N ALA A 121 18.46 2.08 12.31
CA ALA A 121 19.40 3.19 12.04
C ALA A 121 19.67 4.08 13.27
N GLY A 122 18.78 4.07 14.26
CA GLY A 122 18.91 4.83 15.51
C GLY A 122 19.44 4.02 16.70
N GLY A 123 19.89 2.77 16.46
CA GLY A 123 20.50 1.88 17.44
C GLY A 123 22.01 2.04 17.54
#